data_AF-A0A3L8Q5H2-F1
#
_entry.id   AF-A0A3L8Q5H2-F1
#
_cell.length_a   1.000
_cell.length_b   1.000
_cell.length_c   1.000
_cell.angle_alpha   90.00
_cell.angle_beta   90.00
_cell.angle_gamma   90.00
#
_symmetry.space_group_name_H-M   'P 1'
#
loop_
_entity.id
_entity.type
_entity.pdbx_description
1 polymer ?
#
loop_
_entity_poly.entity_id
_entity_poly.type
_entity_poly.pdbx_seq_one_letter_code
_entity_poly.pdbx_strand_id
1 'polypeptide(L)' 'MVRYSLDPENPTKSCKSRGSNLRVHFKNTRETAQAIKGMHIRKATKYLKDVTLKKQCVPFRRYNGGVGRCAQ' A
#
# COMPACT_ATOMS: atom_id res chain seq x y z
N MET A 1 18.49 -10.82 -13.76
CA MET A 1 17.64 -11.36 -12.67
C MET A 1 17.35 -10.25 -11.67
N VAL A 2 16.09 -10.08 -11.29
CA VAL A 2 15.64 -8.94 -10.47
C VAL A 2 15.84 -9.25 -8.97
N ARG A 3 16.65 -8.46 -8.26
CA ARG A 3 16.88 -8.63 -6.81
C ARG A 3 15.72 -8.05 -5.99
N TYR A 4 15.06 -8.87 -5.17
CA TYR A 4 14.00 -8.44 -4.24
C TYR A 4 14.60 -7.98 -2.91
N SER A 5 13.84 -7.15 -2.17
CA SER A 5 14.26 -6.68 -0.85
C SER A 5 14.05 -7.71 0.26
N LEU A 6 13.16 -8.68 0.04
CA LEU A 6 12.85 -9.75 0.98
C LEU A 6 12.66 -11.06 0.19
N ASP A 7 13.33 -12.11 0.65
CA ASP A 7 13.11 -13.47 0.18
C ASP A 7 12.20 -14.22 1.17
N PRO A 8 11.15 -14.90 0.66
CA PRO A 8 10.23 -15.64 1.50
C PRO A 8 10.91 -16.90 2.02
N GLU A 9 10.58 -17.29 3.25
CA GLU A 9 11.04 -18.55 3.84
C GLU A 9 10.58 -19.76 3.01
N ASN A 10 9.34 -19.74 2.51
CA ASN A 10 8.81 -20.78 1.64
C ASN A 10 8.45 -20.22 0.24
N PRO A 11 9.24 -20.52 -0.80
CA PRO A 11 9.00 -20.00 -2.14
C PRO A 11 7.78 -20.63 -2.83
N THR A 12 7.36 -21.85 -2.46
CA THR A 12 6.24 -22.55 -3.12
C THR A 12 4.87 -21.99 -2.75
N LYS A 13 4.74 -21.46 -1.53
CA LYS A 13 3.49 -20.89 -1.00
C LYS A 13 3.45 -19.36 -1.05
N SER A 14 4.48 -18.73 -1.61
CA SER A 14 4.63 -17.28 -1.63
C SER A 14 4.66 -16.76 -3.06
N CYS A 15 4.04 -15.60 -3.29
CA CYS A 15 4.09 -14.90 -4.57
C CYS A 15 4.88 -13.58 -4.44
N LYS A 16 5.66 -13.25 -5.47
CA LYS A 16 6.40 -11.98 -5.57
C LYS A 16 5.88 -11.19 -6.77
N SER A 17 5.76 -9.87 -6.63
CA SER A 17 5.41 -8.97 -7.73
C SER A 17 6.20 -7.65 -7.62
N ARG A 18 6.37 -6.95 -8.74
CA ARG A 18 7.05 -5.65 -8.81
C ARG A 18 6.46 -4.80 -9.94
N GLY A 19 6.25 -3.52 -9.65
CA GLY A 19 6.09 -2.47 -10.67
C GLY A 19 7.32 -1.54 -10.65
N SER A 20 7.81 -1.15 -11.81
CA SER A 20 8.96 -0.26 -11.98
C SER A 20 8.58 0.96 -12.82
N ASN A 21 9.17 2.13 -12.51
CA ASN A 21 8.96 3.37 -13.25
C ASN A 21 7.49 3.83 -13.33
N LEU A 22 6.74 3.63 -12.26
CA LEU A 22 5.37 4.14 -12.14
C LEU A 22 5.38 5.64 -11.86
N ARG A 23 4.64 6.44 -12.65
CA ARG A 23 4.49 7.88 -12.44
C ARG A 23 3.47 8.15 -11.32
N VAL A 24 3.91 8.05 -10.08
CA VAL A 24 3.07 8.21 -8.88
C VAL A 24 3.81 9.01 -7.80
N HIS A 25 3.07 9.60 -6.85
CA HIS A 25 3.67 10.33 -5.74
C HIS A 25 4.24 9.36 -4.70
N PHE A 26 5.57 9.35 -4.57
CA PHE A 26 6.30 8.44 -3.67
C PHE A 26 5.75 8.43 -2.24
N LYS A 27 5.56 9.60 -1.62
CA LYS A 27 5.14 9.70 -0.21
C LYS A 27 3.74 9.12 0.00
N ASN A 28 2.82 9.34 -0.94
CA ASN A 28 1.44 8.85 -0.81
C ASN A 28 1.40 7.34 -0.97
N THR A 29 2.16 6.81 -1.94
CA THR A 29 2.23 5.35 -2.16
C THR A 29 2.86 4.61 -0.98
N ARG A 30 3.75 5.25 -0.22
CA ARG A 30 4.33 4.63 0.98
C ARG A 30 3.31 4.53 2.12
N GLU A 31 2.45 5.53 2.30
CA GLU A 31 1.40 5.47 3.33
C GLU A 31 0.31 4.46 2.94
N THR A 32 -0.09 4.41 1.65
CA THR A 32 -1.07 3.41 1.18
C THR A 32 -0.55 1.98 1.34
N ALA A 33 0.71 1.72 1.00
CA ALA A 33 1.34 0.42 1.18
C ALA A 33 1.42 0.01 2.66
N GLN A 34 1.60 0.96 3.58
CA GLN A 34 1.56 0.68 5.01
C GLN A 34 0.16 0.29 5.48
N ALA A 35 -0.86 0.98 4.98
CA ALA A 35 -2.23 0.77 5.39
C ALA A 35 -2.72 -0.63 5.03
N ILE A 36 -2.35 -1.16 3.85
CA ILE A 36 -2.75 -2.50 3.40
C ILE A 36 -1.86 -3.63 3.92
N LYS A 37 -0.74 -3.32 4.58
CA LYS A 37 0.23 -4.32 5.06
C LYS A 37 -0.45 -5.26 6.07
N GLY A 38 -0.38 -6.57 5.82
CA GLY A 38 -0.97 -7.61 6.69
C GLY A 38 -2.47 -7.85 6.47
N MET A 39 -3.12 -7.15 5.54
CA MET A 39 -4.52 -7.43 5.20
C MET A 39 -4.64 -8.66 4.29
N HIS A 40 -5.73 -9.41 4.44
CA HIS A 40 -6.11 -10.44 3.48
C HIS A 40 -6.47 -9.80 2.12
N ILE A 41 -6.12 -10.46 1.01
CA ILE A 41 -6.23 -9.92 -0.36
C ILE A 41 -7.62 -9.34 -0.64
N ARG A 42 -8.69 -10.10 -0.32
CA ARG A 42 -10.08 -9.65 -0.54
C ARG A 42 -10.42 -8.35 0.20
N LYS A 43 -9.94 -8.20 1.44
CA LYS A 43 -10.14 -6.99 2.26
C LYS A 43 -9.33 -5.82 1.71
N ALA A 44 -8.07 -6.06 1.33
CA ALA A 44 -7.20 -5.04 0.75
C ALA A 44 -7.76 -4.50 -0.57
N THR A 45 -8.25 -5.36 -1.47
CA THR A 45 -8.86 -4.93 -2.74
C THR A 45 -10.12 -4.10 -2.50
N LYS A 46 -10.97 -4.51 -1.55
CA LYS A 46 -12.16 -3.73 -1.17
C LYS A 46 -11.77 -2.35 -0.61
N TYR A 47 -10.81 -2.32 0.31
CA TYR A 47 -10.29 -1.09 0.91
C TYR A 47 -9.80 -0.09 -0.15
N LEU A 48 -8.99 -0.53 -1.12
CA LEU A 48 -8.47 0.36 -2.17
C LEU A 48 -9.58 0.92 -3.09
N LYS A 49 -10.63 0.14 -3.34
CA LYS A 49 -11.82 0.62 -4.06
C LYS A 49 -12.58 1.67 -3.24
N ASP A 50 -12.77 1.42 -1.95
CA ASP A 50 -13.45 2.37 -1.04
C ASP A 50 -12.67 3.67 -0.87
N VAL A 51 -11.33 3.63 -0.87
CA VAL A 51 -10.46 4.83 -0.88
C VAL A 51 -10.67 5.66 -2.16
N THR A 52 -10.79 5.00 -3.31
CA THR A 52 -11.06 5.69 -4.58
C THR A 52 -12.42 6.39 -4.57
N LEU A 53 -13.42 5.76 -3.93
CA LEU A 53 -14.75 6.33 -3.70
C LEU A 53 -14.80 7.33 -2.54
N LYS A 54 -13.66 7.64 -1.90
CA LYS A 54 -13.53 8.51 -0.72
C LYS A 54 -14.41 8.08 0.46
N LYS A 55 -14.74 6.79 0.56
CA LYS A 55 -15.49 6.20 1.67
C LYS A 55 -14.61 5.87 2.86
N GLN A 56 -13.32 5.64 2.64
CA GLN A 56 -12.33 5.41 3.70
C GLN A 56 -11.07 6.22 3.40
N CYS A 57 -10.41 6.71 4.44
CA CYS A 57 -9.17 7.46 4.32
C CYS A 57 -7.93 6.56 4.50
N VAL A 58 -6.81 7.01 3.92
CA VAL A 58 -5.49 6.43 4.16
C VAL A 58 -4.81 7.25 5.26
N PRO A 59 -4.41 6.65 6.38
CA PRO A 59 -3.74 7.38 7.45
C PRO A 59 -2.31 7.74 7.04
N PHE A 60 -1.98 9.03 7.06
CA PHE A 60 -0.62 9.52 6.85
C PHE A 60 0.11 9.59 8.18
N ARG A 61 1.08 8.70 8.40
CA ARG A 61 1.85 8.61 9.64
C ARG A 61 3.24 9.24 9.54
N ARG A 62 3.98 8.95 8.46
CA ARG A 62 5.35 9.46 8.29
C ARG A 62 5.39 10.80 7.55
N TYR A 63 4.69 10.89 6.43
CA TYR A 63 4.67 12.09 5.60
C TYR A 63 3.44 12.96 5.87
N ASN A 64 3.33 13.49 7.08
CA ASN A 64 2.14 14.18 7.57
C ASN A 64 2.28 15.72 7.67
N GLY A 65 3.35 16.31 7.11
CA GLY A 65 3.54 17.76 7.08
C GLY A 65 2.56 18.46 6.13
N GLY A 66 1.53 19.10 6.68
CA GLY A 66 0.53 19.85 5.91
C GLY A 66 -0.57 19.00 5.25
N VAL A 67 -0.74 17.75 5.68
CA VAL A 67 -1.80 16.88 5.16
C VAL A 67 -3.14 17.24 5.81
N GLY A 68 -4.20 17.33 5.00
CA GLY A 68 -5.56 17.58 5.49
C GLY A 68 -6.02 16.52 6.50
N ARG A 69 -6.68 16.96 7.56
CA ARG A 69 -7.24 16.08 8.60
C ARG A 69 -8.67 15.69 8.25
N CYS A 70 -9.02 14.43 8.51
CA CYS A 70 -10.36 13.90 8.32
C CYS A 70 -10.83 13.26 9.64
N ALA A 71 -12.14 13.19 9.86
CA ALA A 71 -12.74 12.64 11.07
C ALA A 71 -12.89 11.11 11.06
N GLN A 72 -12.69 10.48 9.89
CA GLN A 72 -12.75 9.02 9.72
C GLN A 72 -11.62 8.28 10.43
#